data_AF-A0A0C2URQ9-F1
#
_entry.id   AF-A0A0C2URQ9-F1
#
_cell.length_a   1.000
_cell.length_b   1.000
_cell.length_c   1.000
_cell.angle_alpha   90.00
_cell.angle_beta   90.00
_cell.angle_gamma   90.00
#
_symmetry.space_group_name_H-M   'P 1'
#
loop_
_entity.id
_entity.type
_entity.pdbx_description
1 polymer ?
#
loop_
_entity_poly.entity_id
_entity_poly.type
_entity_poly.pdbx_seq_one_letter_code
_entity_poly.pdbx_strand_id
1 'polypeptide(L)'
;KEASGNHTFDAECSKDDIEHRLTAPATPKTNGMVERANGTIKNSTIKATKYNTIEELKEDLNRFLIYYNTNRKHGGLKKELKVATPCEAVKSWFEIEPEIFKISPDEFYAIALHGMVQRGET
;
A
#
# COMPACT_ATOMS: atom_id res chain seq x y z
N LYS A 1 3.53 19.93 -8.44
CA LYS A 1 4.13 20.04 -9.79
C LYS A 1 3.38 19.03 -10.65
N GLU A 2 3.01 19.38 -11.88
CA GLU A 2 2.30 18.46 -12.76
C GLU A 2 3.28 17.56 -13.52
N ALA A 3 2.82 16.37 -13.88
CA ALA A 3 3.53 15.44 -14.72
C ALA A 3 3.77 16.05 -16.11
N SER A 4 4.89 15.68 -16.74
CA SER A 4 5.30 16.27 -18.02
C SER A 4 4.53 15.73 -19.22
N GLY A 5 3.89 14.56 -19.07
CA GLY A 5 3.27 13.82 -20.17
C GLY A 5 4.25 13.02 -21.03
N ASN A 6 5.56 13.25 -20.87
CA ASN A 6 6.60 12.64 -21.71
C ASN A 6 7.17 11.35 -21.13
N HIS A 7 6.89 11.04 -19.86
CA HIS A 7 7.36 9.81 -19.25
C HIS A 7 6.38 8.68 -19.55
N THR A 8 6.86 7.44 -19.73
CA THR A 8 6.01 6.28 -20.01
C THR A 8 4.96 6.08 -18.92
N PHE A 9 5.31 6.32 -17.66
CA PHE A 9 4.36 6.30 -16.54
C PHE A 9 3.27 7.38 -16.65
N ASP A 10 3.59 8.57 -17.17
CA ASP A 10 2.58 9.63 -17.37
C ASP A 10 1.53 9.16 -18.39
N ALA A 11 1.97 8.50 -19.46
CA ALA A 11 1.10 7.95 -20.48
C ALA A 11 0.19 6.83 -19.95
N GLU A 12 0.70 5.94 -19.11
CA GLU A 12 -0.13 4.89 -18.48
C GLU A 12 -1.15 5.49 -17.50
N CYS A 13 -0.74 6.47 -16.67
CA CYS A 13 -1.67 7.18 -15.80
C CYS A 13 -2.81 7.84 -16.59
N SER A 14 -2.50 8.50 -17.72
CA SER A 14 -3.54 9.10 -18.57
C SER A 14 -4.49 8.07 -19.19
N LYS A 15 -4.03 6.87 -19.55
CA LYS A 15 -4.90 5.81 -20.08
C LYS A 15 -5.92 5.31 -19.04
N ASP A 16 -5.51 5.27 -17.78
CA ASP A 16 -6.33 4.82 -16.65
C ASP A 16 -7.09 5.96 -15.94
N ASP A 17 -7.07 7.18 -16.49
CA ASP A 17 -7.67 8.38 -15.87
C ASP A 17 -7.14 8.68 -14.45
N ILE A 18 -5.85 8.42 -14.24
CA ILE A 18 -5.14 8.66 -12.97
C ILE A 18 -4.40 9.99 -13.05
N GLU A 19 -4.74 10.93 -12.17
CA GLU A 19 -4.01 12.19 -12.04
C GLU A 19 -2.62 11.96 -11.45
N HIS A 20 -1.56 12.20 -12.23
CA HIS A 20 -0.18 12.07 -11.76
C HIS A 20 0.34 13.39 -11.17
N ARG A 21 0.41 13.44 -9.82
CA ARG A 21 0.93 14.58 -9.07
C ARG A 21 2.38 14.35 -8.63
N LEU A 22 3.27 15.28 -8.97
CA LEU A 22 4.68 15.25 -8.55
C LEU A 22 4.93 16.14 -7.32
N THR A 23 5.77 15.63 -6.42
CA THR A 23 6.31 16.41 -5.30
C THR A 23 7.25 17.49 -5.84
N ALA A 24 7.24 18.66 -5.19
CA ALA A 24 8.22 19.69 -5.51
C ALA A 24 9.58 19.29 -4.91
N PRO A 25 10.70 19.52 -5.63
CA PRO A 25 12.03 19.32 -5.08
C PRO A 25 12.19 20.05 -3.74
N ALA A 26 12.89 19.42 -2.78
CA ALA A 26 13.16 19.97 -1.46
C ALA A 26 11.92 20.45 -0.68
N THR A 27 10.74 19.87 -0.92
CA THR A 27 9.50 20.22 -0.21
C THR A 27 8.91 19.02 0.56
N PRO A 28 9.43 18.73 1.79
CA PRO A 28 9.09 17.53 2.56
C PRO A 28 7.60 17.41 2.94
N LYS A 29 6.88 18.53 2.97
CA LYS A 29 5.49 18.61 3.45
C LYS A 29 4.53 17.67 2.71
N THR A 30 4.83 17.31 1.46
CA THR A 30 3.98 16.46 0.62
C THR A 30 4.31 14.95 0.73
N ASN A 31 5.44 14.60 1.35
CA ASN A 31 5.93 13.22 1.41
C ASN A 31 5.70 12.52 2.76
N GLY A 32 5.10 13.21 3.74
CA GLY A 32 5.02 12.74 5.12
C GLY A 32 4.26 11.40 5.29
N MET A 33 3.25 11.12 4.46
CA MET A 33 2.54 9.83 4.49
C MET A 33 3.45 8.67 4.07
N VAL A 34 4.17 8.86 2.96
CA VAL A 34 5.12 7.86 2.41
C VAL A 34 6.29 7.67 3.38
N GLU A 35 6.82 8.75 3.94
CA GLU A 35 7.89 8.69 4.94
C GLU A 35 7.47 7.93 6.20
N ARG A 36 6.25 8.15 6.69
CA ARG A 36 5.70 7.42 7.84
C ARG A 36 5.46 5.94 7.52
N ALA A 37 4.99 5.62 6.32
CA ALA A 37 4.85 4.24 5.86
C ALA A 37 6.22 3.55 5.77
N ASN A 38 7.20 4.18 5.12
CA ASN A 38 8.57 3.68 5.01
C ASN A 38 9.23 3.52 6.38
N GLY A 39 9.04 4.48 7.29
CA GLY A 39 9.52 4.39 8.67
C GLY A 39 8.94 3.20 9.41
N THR A 40 7.64 2.95 9.24
CA THR A 40 6.98 1.75 9.79
C THR A 40 7.62 0.48 9.24
N ILE A 41 7.69 0.32 7.93
CA ILE A 41 8.24 -0.88 7.28
C ILE A 41 9.65 -1.15 7.80
N LYS A 42 10.51 -0.12 7.82
CA LYS A 42 11.89 -0.23 8.31
C LYS A 42 11.95 -0.65 9.78
N ASN A 43 11.12 -0.05 10.63
CA ASN A 43 11.07 -0.37 12.06
C ASN A 43 10.59 -1.80 12.32
N SER A 44 9.76 -2.37 11.44
CA SER A 44 9.26 -3.74 11.55
C SER A 44 10.13 -4.78 10.82
N THR A 45 11.14 -4.36 10.05
CA THR A 45 12.02 -5.26 9.28
C THR A 45 13.49 -4.97 9.61
N ILE A 46 14.20 -4.25 8.74
CA ILE A 46 15.66 -4.06 8.76
C ILE A 46 16.22 -3.39 10.03
N LYS A 47 15.38 -2.75 10.86
CA LYS A 47 15.80 -2.19 12.16
C LYS A 47 15.50 -3.11 13.33
N ALA A 48 14.55 -4.04 13.18
CA ALA A 48 14.19 -5.01 14.21
C ALA A 48 15.04 -6.29 14.10
N THR A 49 15.38 -6.68 12.87
CA THR A 49 16.03 -7.96 12.55
C THR A 49 17.23 -7.75 11.63
N LYS A 50 18.27 -8.56 11.81
CA LYS A 50 19.37 -8.68 10.84
C LYS A 50 19.10 -9.85 9.92
N TYR A 51 19.26 -9.65 8.62
CA TYR A 51 19.06 -10.65 7.59
C TYR A 51 20.41 -11.06 7.00
N ASN A 52 20.60 -12.35 6.76
CA ASN A 52 21.79 -12.89 6.10
C ASN A 52 21.60 -12.91 4.58
N THR A 53 20.36 -13.03 4.11
CA THR A 53 20.01 -13.08 2.68
C THR A 53 18.88 -12.12 2.33
N ILE A 54 18.70 -11.85 1.04
CA ILE A 54 17.59 -11.03 0.55
C ILE A 54 16.26 -11.79 0.67
N GLU A 55 16.32 -13.11 0.56
CA GLU A 55 15.18 -14.02 0.65
C GLU A 55 14.54 -13.96 2.04
N GLU A 56 15.36 -14.00 3.10
CA GLU A 56 14.88 -13.83 4.48
C GLU A 56 14.18 -12.47 4.67
N LEU A 57 14.74 -11.39 4.11
CA LEU A 57 14.12 -10.07 4.17
C LEU A 57 12.79 -10.03 3.40
N LYS A 58 12.72 -10.67 2.23
CA LYS A 58 11.48 -10.74 1.43
C LYS A 58 10.39 -11.49 2.18
N GLU A 59 10.74 -12.59 2.84
CA GLU A 59 9.79 -13.38 3.63
C GLU A 59 9.21 -12.53 4.78
N ASP A 60 10.06 -11.89 5.56
CA ASP A 60 9.63 -11.01 6.65
C ASP A 60 8.84 -9.79 6.16
N LEU A 61 9.22 -9.22 5.01
CA LEU A 61 8.47 -8.13 4.40
C LEU A 61 7.06 -8.58 3.97
N ASN A 62 6.92 -9.78 3.41
CA ASN A 62 5.62 -10.37 3.07
C ASN A 62 4.77 -10.61 4.32
N ARG A 63 5.36 -11.19 5.38
CA ARG A 63 4.69 -11.39 6.67
C ARG A 63 4.23 -10.06 7.28
N PHE A 64 5.10 -9.04 7.25
CA PHE A 64 4.74 -7.69 7.68
C PHE A 64 3.58 -7.12 6.86
N LEU A 65 3.60 -7.28 5.53
CA LEU A 65 2.57 -6.72 4.66
C LEU A 65 1.21 -7.38 4.89
N ILE A 66 1.17 -8.70 5.12
CA ILE A 66 -0.05 -9.40 5.55
C ILE A 66 -0.53 -8.81 6.88
N TYR A 67 0.32 -8.85 7.92
CA TYR A 67 -0.02 -8.33 9.25
C TYR A 67 -0.52 -6.88 9.22
N TYR A 68 0.15 -6.00 8.46
CA TYR A 68 -0.21 -4.59 8.34
C TYR A 68 -1.62 -4.43 7.76
N ASN A 69 -1.97 -5.19 6.73
CA ASN A 69 -3.27 -5.07 6.06
C ASN A 69 -4.40 -5.78 6.81
N THR A 70 -4.13 -6.91 7.48
CA THR A 70 -5.18 -7.77 8.08
C THR A 70 -5.31 -7.65 9.59
N ASN A 71 -4.28 -7.23 10.32
CA ASN A 71 -4.27 -7.27 11.79
C ASN A 71 -3.98 -5.91 12.43
N ARG A 72 -3.18 -5.06 11.79
CA ARG A 72 -2.83 -3.75 12.35
C ARG A 72 -3.99 -2.77 12.16
N LYS A 73 -4.53 -2.25 13.26
CA LYS A 73 -5.57 -1.22 13.22
C LYS A 73 -4.98 0.19 13.20
N HIS A 74 -5.60 1.08 12.42
CA HIS A 74 -5.14 2.44 12.19
C HIS A 74 -6.19 3.45 12.68
N GLY A 75 -5.90 4.13 13.79
CA GLY A 75 -6.80 5.16 14.34
C GLY A 75 -6.74 6.52 13.63
N GLY A 76 -5.82 6.69 12.67
CA GLY A 76 -5.71 7.89 11.84
C GLY A 76 -6.56 7.85 10.56
N LEU A 77 -7.35 6.78 10.37
CA LEU A 77 -8.29 6.70 9.26
C LEU A 77 -9.45 7.69 9.47
N LYS A 78 -10.18 7.98 8.39
CA LYS A 78 -11.33 8.89 8.45
C LYS A 78 -12.30 8.44 9.56
N LYS A 79 -12.95 9.38 10.25
CA LYS A 79 -13.77 9.10 11.45
C LYS A 79 -14.86 8.07 11.17
N GLU A 80 -15.40 8.08 9.96
CA GLU A 80 -16.45 7.17 9.48
C GLU A 80 -15.99 5.71 9.48
N LEU A 81 -14.68 5.45 9.31
CA LEU A 81 -14.08 4.11 9.30
C LEU A 81 -13.68 3.60 10.69
N LYS A 82 -13.69 4.48 11.71
CA LYS A 82 -13.22 4.17 13.08
C LYS A 82 -11.78 3.60 13.07
N VAL A 83 -11.40 2.93 14.16
CA VAL A 83 -10.13 2.20 14.27
C VAL A 83 -10.28 0.86 13.55
N ALA A 84 -9.80 0.80 12.31
CA ALA A 84 -9.94 -0.34 11.42
C ALA A 84 -8.58 -0.74 10.81
N THR A 85 -8.47 -1.98 10.36
CA THR A 85 -7.36 -2.41 9.49
C THR A 85 -7.53 -1.85 8.08
N PRO A 86 -6.45 -1.78 7.26
CA PRO A 86 -6.58 -1.39 5.87
C PRO A 86 -7.60 -2.25 5.10
N CYS A 87 -7.63 -3.57 5.33
CA CYS A 87 -8.61 -4.44 4.69
C CYS A 87 -10.05 -4.13 5.10
N GLU A 88 -10.30 -3.92 6.39
CA GLU A 88 -11.62 -3.52 6.90
C GLU A 88 -12.05 -2.19 6.29
N ALA A 89 -11.13 -1.20 6.23
CA ALA A 89 -11.41 0.11 5.66
C ALA A 89 -11.80 0.04 4.18
N VAL A 90 -11.09 -0.75 3.37
CA VAL A 90 -11.40 -0.95 1.95
C VAL A 90 -12.77 -1.61 1.77
N LYS A 91 -13.12 -2.59 2.61
CA LYS A 91 -14.46 -3.22 2.58
C LYS A 91 -15.55 -2.22 2.92
N SER A 92 -15.37 -1.42 3.97
CA SER A 92 -16.34 -0.37 4.32
C SER A 92 -16.50 0.67 3.21
N TRP A 93 -15.43 1.02 2.49
CA TRP A 93 -15.54 1.91 1.33
C TRP A 93 -16.31 1.28 0.17
N PHE A 94 -16.08 -0.01 -0.09
CA PHE A 94 -16.82 -0.74 -1.12
C PHE A 94 -18.33 -0.81 -0.81
N GLU A 95 -18.72 -0.85 0.46
CA GLU A 95 -20.13 -0.78 0.87
C GLU A 95 -20.76 0.61 0.62
N ILE A 96 -19.95 1.68 0.67
CA ILE A 96 -20.41 3.07 0.52
C ILE A 96 -20.50 3.46 -0.96
N GLU A 97 -19.47 3.12 -1.74
CA GLU A 97 -19.31 3.55 -3.14
C GLU A 97 -18.68 2.39 -3.94
N PRO A 98 -19.43 1.30 -4.24
CA PRO A 98 -18.86 0.15 -4.95
C PRO A 98 -18.38 0.47 -6.37
N GLU A 99 -18.94 1.48 -7.01
CA GLU A 99 -18.68 1.87 -8.40
C GLU A 99 -17.26 2.39 -8.67
N ILE A 100 -16.55 2.89 -7.64
CA ILE A 100 -15.15 3.32 -7.80
C ILE A 100 -14.17 2.14 -7.85
N PHE A 101 -14.65 0.92 -7.59
CA PHE A 101 -13.83 -0.28 -7.56
C PHE A 101 -13.98 -1.09 -8.86
N LYS A 102 -12.83 -1.45 -9.48
CA LYS A 102 -12.80 -2.30 -10.67
C LYS A 102 -13.21 -3.76 -10.38
N ILE A 103 -12.93 -4.24 -9.17
CA ILE A 103 -13.25 -5.59 -8.66
C ILE A 103 -13.61 -5.52 -7.18
N SER A 104 -14.29 -6.55 -6.66
CA SER A 104 -14.61 -6.58 -5.22
C SER A 104 -13.34 -6.72 -4.37
N PRO A 105 -13.32 -6.18 -3.13
CA PRO A 105 -12.20 -6.36 -2.22
C PRO A 105 -11.86 -7.84 -1.97
N ASP A 106 -12.88 -8.69 -1.86
CA ASP A 106 -12.67 -10.13 -1.62
C ASP A 106 -12.00 -10.81 -2.82
N GLU A 107 -12.40 -10.48 -4.05
CA GLU A 107 -11.74 -10.95 -5.26
C GLU A 107 -10.30 -10.45 -5.34
N PHE A 108 -10.06 -9.16 -5.05
CA PHE A 108 -8.71 -8.60 -4.99
C PHE A 108 -7.83 -9.35 -3.97
N TYR A 109 -8.34 -9.59 -2.77
CA TYR A 109 -7.58 -10.30 -1.73
C TYR A 109 -7.33 -11.76 -2.08
N ALA A 110 -8.27 -12.44 -2.74
CA ALA A 110 -8.04 -13.78 -3.25
C ALA A 110 -6.83 -13.79 -4.21
N ILE A 111 -6.79 -12.87 -5.18
CA ILE A 111 -5.68 -12.76 -6.15
C ILE A 111 -4.37 -12.37 -5.45
N ALA A 112 -4.42 -11.32 -4.61
CA ALA A 112 -3.24 -10.74 -3.98
C ALA A 112 -2.60 -11.70 -2.97
N LEU A 113 -3.40 -12.35 -2.12
CA LEU A 113 -2.92 -13.25 -1.08
C LEU A 113 -2.52 -14.62 -1.65
N HIS A 114 -3.24 -15.18 -2.63
CA HIS A 114 -2.74 -16.37 -3.34
C HIS A 114 -1.40 -16.07 -4.02
N GLY A 115 -1.24 -14.90 -4.64
CA GLY A 115 0.03 -14.48 -5.23
C GLY A 115 1.14 -14.18 -4.22
N MET A 116 0.82 -13.81 -2.98
CA MET A 116 1.79 -13.57 -1.90
C MET A 116 2.30 -14.87 -1.28
N VAL A 117 1.43 -15.88 -1.13
CA VAL A 117 1.82 -17.23 -0.72
C VAL A 117 2.77 -17.81 -1.78
N GLN A 118 2.43 -17.71 -3.06
CA GLN A 118 3.24 -18.26 -4.16
C GLN A 118 4.56 -17.49 -4.43
N ARG A 119 4.62 -16.18 -4.14
CA ARG A 119 5.86 -15.36 -4.24
C ARG A 119 6.73 -15.42 -2.97
N GLY A 120 6.23 -16.05 -1.92
CA GLY A 120 6.92 -16.32 -0.66
C GLY A 120 7.27 -17.80 -0.47
N GLU A 121 7.21 -18.62 -1.52
CA GLU A 121 7.72 -20.00 -1.51
C GLU A 121 9.24 -19.96 -1.78
N THR A 122 10.13 -20.41 -0.89
CA THR A 122 9.98 -21.26 0.31
C THR A 122 10.72 -20.71 1.52
#